data_AF-A0A062WXD0-F1
#
_entry.id   AF-A0A062WXD0-F1
#
_cell.length_a   1.000
_cell.length_b   1.000
_cell.length_c   1.000
_cell.angle_alpha   90.00
_cell.angle_beta   90.00
_cell.angle_gamma   90.00
#
_symmetry.space_group_name_H-M   'P 1'
#
loop_
_entity.id
_entity.type
_entity.pdbx_description
1 polymer ?
#
loop_
_entity_poly.entity_id
_entity_poly.type
_entity_poly.pdbx_seq_one_letter_code
_entity_poly.pdbx_strand_id
1 'polypeptide(L)'
;MFELGKKRSSPYMTFVVPVRPEYREMIQGACHVDGTSRIQTITEQDNPLVAEMLRLFTELTGVPCLINTSFNVAGEPIVCSPVDALSCFLKTEMDHLILGNFLVSRDLGH
;
A
#
# COMPACT_ATOMS: atom_id res chain seq x y z
N MET A 1 -6.89 7.56 -13.20
CA MET A 1 -7.17 7.66 -11.77
C MET A 1 -6.67 8.98 -11.14
N PHE A 2 -5.37 9.29 -11.21
CA PHE A 2 -4.80 10.51 -10.61
C PHE A 2 -4.42 11.56 -11.64
N GLU A 3 -4.39 12.84 -11.25
CA GLU A 3 -3.99 13.97 -12.10
C GLU A 3 -2.59 14.47 -11.75
N LEU A 4 -1.56 13.94 -12.44
CA LEU A 4 -0.15 14.27 -12.17
C LEU A 4 0.31 15.62 -12.75
N GLY A 5 -0.50 16.27 -13.57
CA GLY A 5 -0.14 17.53 -14.24
C GLY A 5 1.12 17.37 -15.10
N LYS A 6 2.15 18.18 -14.82
CA LYS A 6 3.45 18.14 -15.51
C LYS A 6 4.35 16.96 -15.07
N LYS A 7 4.02 16.28 -13.98
CA LYS A 7 4.83 15.16 -13.46
C LYS A 7 4.52 13.89 -14.23
N ARG A 8 5.55 13.06 -14.40
CA ARG A 8 5.41 11.73 -15.03
C ARG A 8 5.24 10.61 -14.01
N SER A 9 5.74 10.79 -12.79
CA SER A 9 5.72 9.80 -11.71
C SER A 9 5.79 10.46 -10.33
N SER A 10 5.48 9.68 -9.29
CA SER A 10 5.63 10.03 -7.87
C SER A 10 6.13 8.81 -7.10
N PRO A 11 7.41 8.41 -7.23
CA PRO A 11 7.92 7.15 -6.66
C PRO A 11 8.08 7.14 -5.13
N TYR A 12 8.08 8.31 -4.48
CA TYR A 12 8.46 8.46 -3.07
C TYR A 12 7.35 9.02 -2.17
N MET A 13 6.08 8.99 -2.61
CA MET A 13 4.93 9.50 -1.83
C MET A 13 5.11 10.94 -1.31
N THR A 14 5.85 11.80 -2.03
CA THR A 14 6.19 13.16 -1.58
C THR A 14 5.14 14.20 -1.98
N PHE A 15 4.29 13.87 -2.96
CA PHE A 15 3.35 14.82 -3.54
C PHE A 15 1.91 14.35 -3.37
N VAL A 16 1.04 15.30 -3.10
CA VAL A 16 -0.41 15.14 -3.12
C VAL A 16 -0.90 15.56 -4.50
N VAL A 17 -1.81 14.78 -5.07
CA VAL A 17 -2.38 15.01 -6.41
C VAL A 17 -3.89 14.84 -6.38
N PRO A 18 -4.64 15.52 -7.27
CA PRO A 18 -6.07 15.31 -7.39
C PRO A 18 -6.41 13.89 -7.83
N VAL A 19 -7.46 13.33 -7.21
CA VAL A 19 -8.13 12.11 -7.67
C VAL A 19 -9.26 12.52 -8.60
N ARG A 20 -9.29 11.91 -9.79
CA ARG A 20 -10.36 12.14 -10.75
C ARG A 20 -11.72 11.77 -10.13
N PRO A 21 -12.78 12.59 -10.30
CA PRO A 21 -14.06 12.42 -9.61
C PRO A 21 -14.63 11.00 -9.68
N GLU A 22 -14.54 10.36 -10.85
CA GLU A 22 -15.08 9.03 -11.12
C GLU A 22 -14.38 7.88 -10.35
N TYR A 23 -13.24 8.14 -9.69
CA TYR A 23 -12.53 7.13 -8.88
C TYR A 23 -12.60 7.42 -7.37
N ARG A 24 -13.15 8.55 -6.93
CA ARG A 24 -13.12 8.96 -5.51
C ARG A 24 -13.86 7.99 -4.60
N GLU A 25 -15.02 7.50 -5.06
CA GLU A 25 -15.81 6.51 -4.32
C GLU A 25 -15.11 5.15 -4.26
N MET A 26 -14.45 4.74 -5.35
CA MET A 26 -13.72 3.48 -5.42
C MET A 26 -12.57 3.40 -4.41
N ILE A 27 -11.94 4.52 -4.08
CA ILE A 27 -10.73 4.56 -3.23
C ILE A 27 -10.84 5.49 -2.03
N GLN A 28 -12.02 5.53 -1.40
CA GLN A 28 -12.28 6.37 -0.23
C GLN A 28 -11.22 6.19 0.87
N GLY A 29 -10.72 4.97 1.11
CA GLY A 29 -9.66 4.70 2.09
C GLY A 29 -8.31 5.37 1.81
N ALA A 30 -8.08 5.83 0.58
CA ALA A 30 -6.86 6.51 0.15
C ALA A 30 -7.12 7.93 -0.41
N CYS A 31 -8.34 8.46 -0.27
CA CYS A 31 -8.72 9.78 -0.76
C CYS A 31 -9.02 10.72 0.41
N HIS A 32 -8.38 11.89 0.43
CA HIS A 32 -8.68 12.93 1.40
C HIS A 32 -10.05 13.56 1.13
N VAL A 33 -10.61 14.21 2.15
CA VAL A 33 -11.91 14.90 2.08
C VAL A 33 -11.99 15.98 0.98
N ASP A 34 -10.84 16.54 0.56
CA ASP A 34 -10.73 17.53 -0.50
C ASP A 34 -10.61 16.92 -1.91
N GLY A 35 -10.67 15.58 -2.04
CA GLY A 35 -10.58 14.87 -3.31
C GLY A 35 -9.15 14.65 -3.80
N THR A 36 -8.14 14.78 -2.93
CA THR A 36 -6.74 14.53 -3.25
C THR A 36 -6.21 13.22 -2.65
N SER A 37 -5.05 12.76 -3.09
CA SER A 37 -4.37 11.58 -2.54
C SER A 37 -2.85 11.72 -2.66
N ARG A 38 -2.12 11.13 -1.72
CA ARG A 38 -0.64 11.09 -1.73
C ARG A 38 -0.19 9.75 -2.29
N ILE A 39 0.30 9.76 -3.53
CA ILE A 39 0.47 8.52 -4.29
C ILE A 39 1.92 8.06 -4.39
N GLN A 40 2.08 6.74 -4.50
CA GLN A 40 3.30 6.10 -4.96
C GLN A 40 3.09 5.49 -6.35
N THR A 41 3.90 5.87 -7.33
CA THR A 41 3.93 5.17 -8.62
C THR A 41 5.06 4.14 -8.60
N ILE A 42 4.76 2.92 -9.03
CA ILE A 42 5.71 1.81 -9.10
C ILE A 42 5.75 1.33 -10.54
N THR A 43 6.96 1.08 -11.05
CA THR A 43 7.18 0.43 -12.34
C THR A 43 7.73 -0.98 -12.13
N GLU A 44 7.65 -1.83 -13.15
CA GLU A 44 8.26 -3.17 -13.12
C GLU A 44 9.78 -3.11 -12.91
N GLN A 45 10.42 -2.02 -13.38
CA GLN A 45 11.85 -1.79 -13.18
C GLN A 45 12.19 -1.41 -11.74
N ASP A 46 11.29 -0.67 -11.04
CA ASP A 46 11.51 -0.25 -9.66
C ASP A 46 11.33 -1.41 -8.67
N ASN A 47 10.23 -2.17 -8.83
CA ASN A 47 9.91 -3.30 -7.97
C ASN A 47 9.00 -4.29 -8.72
N PRO A 48 9.56 -5.34 -9.34
CA PRO A 48 8.79 -6.26 -10.18
C PRO A 48 7.74 -7.04 -9.37
N LEU A 49 8.04 -7.42 -8.13
CA LEU A 49 7.12 -8.14 -7.25
C LEU A 49 5.88 -7.31 -6.92
N VAL A 50 6.08 -6.04 -6.55
CA VAL A 50 4.95 -5.16 -6.21
C VAL A 50 4.18 -4.76 -7.47
N ALA A 51 4.85 -4.58 -8.61
CA ALA A 51 4.18 -4.32 -9.89
C ALA A 51 3.29 -5.51 -10.32
N GLU A 52 3.78 -6.74 -10.18
CA GLU A 52 3.01 -7.96 -10.44
C GLU A 52 1.82 -8.08 -9.48
N MET A 53 2.03 -7.85 -8.18
CA MET A 53 0.96 -7.85 -7.19
C MET A 53 -0.13 -6.83 -7.52
N LEU A 54 0.24 -5.60 -7.91
CA LEU A 54 -0.72 -4.57 -8.31
C LEU A 54 -1.51 -4.98 -9.56
N ARG A 55 -0.85 -5.58 -10.56
CA ARG A 55 -1.51 -6.13 -11.76
C ARG A 55 -2.55 -7.19 -11.40
N LEU A 56 -2.15 -8.20 -10.62
CA LEU A 56 -3.04 -9.29 -10.20
C LEU A 56 -4.19 -8.77 -9.34
N PHE A 57 -3.92 -7.85 -8.42
CA PHE A 57 -4.95 -7.20 -7.61
C PHE A 57 -5.95 -6.43 -8.49
N THR A 58 -5.48 -5.73 -9.52
CA THR A 58 -6.33 -5.02 -10.48
C THR A 58 -7.21 -5.98 -11.27
N GLU A 59 -6.66 -7.10 -11.73
CA GLU A 59 -7.41 -8.13 -12.46
C GLU A 59 -8.51 -8.76 -11.62
N LEU A 60 -8.23 -9.01 -10.33
CA LEU A 60 -9.18 -9.62 -9.40
C LEU A 60 -10.26 -8.66 -8.89
N THR A 61 -9.93 -7.39 -8.68
CA THR A 61 -10.81 -6.44 -7.98
C THR A 61 -11.33 -5.30 -8.86
N GLY A 62 -10.69 -5.05 -10.00
CA GLY A 62 -10.91 -3.85 -10.81
C GLY A 62 -10.29 -2.57 -10.23
N VAL A 63 -9.69 -2.61 -9.04
CA VAL A 63 -9.11 -1.43 -8.36
C VAL A 63 -7.59 -1.39 -8.60
N PRO A 64 -7.05 -0.36 -9.27
CA PRO A 64 -5.65 -0.37 -9.73
C PRO A 64 -4.64 0.16 -8.70
N CYS A 65 -4.91 0.04 -7.40
CA CYS A 65 -4.00 0.51 -6.35
C CYS A 65 -4.25 -0.17 -5.00
N LEU A 66 -3.25 -0.09 -4.13
CA LEU A 66 -3.29 -0.54 -2.74
C LEU A 66 -2.97 0.62 -1.78
N ILE A 67 -3.42 0.50 -0.53
CA ILE A 67 -2.96 1.38 0.54
C ILE A 67 -1.55 0.96 0.93
N ASN A 68 -0.60 1.89 0.85
CA ASN A 68 0.76 1.71 1.36
C ASN A 68 0.95 2.59 2.59
N THR A 69 1.18 1.97 3.74
CA THR A 69 1.46 2.64 5.02
C THR A 69 2.74 2.08 5.64
N SER A 70 3.31 2.79 6.59
CA SER A 70 4.50 2.33 7.30
C SER A 70 4.21 1.06 8.08
N PHE A 71 5.09 0.07 7.93
CA PHE A 71 5.02 -1.15 8.74
C PHE A 71 5.72 -0.90 10.08
N ASN A 72 4.94 -0.39 11.03
CA ASN A 72 5.32 -0.13 12.41
C ASN A 72 4.07 0.04 13.29
N VAL A 73 4.28 0.11 14.61
CA VAL A 73 3.28 0.57 15.58
C VAL A 73 3.56 2.04 15.93
N ALA A 74 2.53 2.79 16.33
CA ALA A 74 2.68 4.18 16.74
C ALA A 74 3.74 4.32 17.85
N GLY A 75 4.75 5.16 17.60
CA GLY A 75 5.88 5.36 18.52
C GLY A 75 7.09 4.44 18.27
N GLU A 76 6.99 3.45 17.39
CA GLU A 76 8.09 2.56 17.00
C GLU A 76 8.65 2.93 15.61
N PRO A 77 9.96 2.71 15.35
CA PRO A 77 10.54 2.89 14.01
C PRO A 77 9.99 1.86 13.01
N ILE A 78 10.24 2.11 11.72
CA ILE A 78 9.93 1.12 10.66
C ILE A 78 10.76 -0.15 10.90
N VAL A 79 10.11 -1.29 10.69
CA VAL A 79 10.72 -2.63 10.74
C VAL A 79 11.95 -2.72 9.82
N CYS A 80 13.07 -3.23 10.34
CA CYS A 80 14.32 -3.39 9.60
C CYS A 80 14.88 -4.83 9.63
N SER A 81 14.24 -5.75 10.36
CA SER A 81 14.64 -7.15 10.44
C SER A 81 13.42 -8.10 10.48
N PRO A 82 13.60 -9.39 10.13
CA PRO A 82 12.57 -10.41 10.32
C PRO A 82 11.98 -10.46 11.74
N VAL A 83 12.83 -10.24 12.75
CA VAL A 83 12.42 -10.23 14.16
C VAL A 83 11.53 -9.02 14.46
N ASP A 84 11.89 -7.85 13.94
CA ASP A 84 11.06 -6.64 14.08
C ASP A 84 9.71 -6.83 13.39
N ALA A 85 9.69 -7.43 12.19
CA ALA A 85 8.47 -7.70 11.42
C ALA A 85 7.50 -8.59 12.20
N LEU A 86 8.02 -9.70 12.76
CA LEU A 86 7.23 -10.61 13.59
C LEU A 86 6.74 -9.94 14.88
N SER A 87 7.62 -9.18 15.55
CA SER A 87 7.25 -8.44 16.76
C SER A 87 6.14 -7.42 16.48
N CYS A 88 6.26 -6.63 15.42
CA CYS A 88 5.24 -5.69 14.99
C CYS A 88 3.93 -6.39 14.60
N PHE A 89 4.01 -7.50 13.84
CA PHE A 89 2.86 -8.29 13.46
C PHE A 89 2.09 -8.81 14.68
N LEU A 90 2.79 -9.39 15.67
CA LEU A 90 2.17 -9.92 16.89
C LEU A 90 1.51 -8.84 17.76
N LYS A 91 2.04 -7.61 17.76
CA LYS A 91 1.49 -6.46 18.50
C LYS A 91 0.29 -5.79 17.84
N THR A 92 -0.02 -6.12 16.58
CA THR A 92 -1.11 -5.51 15.81
C THR A 92 -2.24 -6.49 15.55
N GLU A 93 -3.29 -6.04 14.89
CA GLU A 93 -4.42 -6.88 14.44
C GLU A 93 -4.28 -7.28 12.97
N MET A 94 -3.06 -7.25 12.40
CA MET A 94 -2.85 -7.72 11.03
C MET A 94 -3.18 -9.21 10.91
N ASP A 95 -3.91 -9.56 9.85
CA ASP A 95 -4.31 -10.95 9.57
C ASP A 95 -3.16 -11.79 9.03
N HIS A 96 -2.37 -11.20 8.13
CA HIS A 96 -1.31 -11.88 7.40
C HIS A 96 -0.02 -11.05 7.34
N LEU A 97 1.11 -11.74 7.41
CA LEU A 97 2.45 -11.18 7.17
C LEU A 97 3.15 -12.02 6.09
N ILE A 98 3.53 -11.37 5.00
CA ILE A 98 4.46 -11.94 4.01
C ILE A 98 5.88 -11.56 4.40
N LEU A 99 6.72 -12.55 4.66
CA LEU A 99 8.11 -12.38 5.04
C LEU A 99 9.01 -13.20 4.11
N GLY A 100 9.50 -12.55 3.04
CA GLY A 100 10.18 -13.26 1.96
C GLY A 100 9.24 -14.28 1.32
N ASN A 101 9.60 -15.56 1.36
CA ASN A 101 8.81 -16.67 0.78
C ASN A 101 7.84 -17.32 1.78
N PHE A 102 7.66 -16.72 2.96
CA PHE A 102 6.78 -17.25 4.00
C PHE A 102 5.52 -16.40 4.14
N LEU A 103 4.37 -17.06 4.22
CA LEU A 103 3.11 -16.47 4.67
C LEU A 103 2.87 -16.88 6.12
N VAL A 104 2.86 -15.90 7.01
CA VAL A 104 2.44 -16.07 8.40
C VAL A 104 1.00 -15.60 8.49
N SER A 105 0.13 -16.43 9.03
CA SER A 105 -1.27 -16.10 9.27
C SER A 105 -1.55 -16.13 10.76
N ARG A 106 -2.36 -15.20 11.24
CA ARG A 106 -2.86 -15.26 12.60
C ARG A 106 -3.88 -16.39 12.70
N ASP A 107 -3.61 -17.36 13.55
CA ASP A 107 -4.62 -18.35 13.92
C ASP A 107 -5.65 -17.65 14.80
N LEU A 108 -6.86 -17.48 14.26
CA LEU A 108 -7.97 -16.82 14.97
C LEU A 108 -8.65 -17.76 15.98
N GLY A 109 -8.23 -19.03 16.07
CA GLY A 109 -8.67 -19.97 17.10
C GLY A 109 -10.19 -20.06 17.26
N HIS A 110 -10.83 -20.94 16.49
CA HIS A 110 -12.18 -21.44 16.84
C HIS A 110 -12.07 -22.67 17.73
#